data_AF-K1T2T0-F1
#
_entry.id   AF-K1T2T0-F1
#
_cell.length_a   1.000
_cell.length_b   1.000
_cell.length_c   1.000
_cell.angle_alpha   90.00
_cell.angle_beta   90.00
_cell.angle_gamma   90.00
#
_symmetry.space_group_name_H-M   'P 1'
#
loop_
_entity.id
_entity.type
_entity.pdbx_description
1 polymer ?
#
loop_
_entity_poly.entity_id
_entity_poly.type
_entity_poly.pdbx_seq_one_letter_code
_entity_poly.pdbx_strand_id
1 'polypeptide(L)'
;KLSMDEKYSSTPLDKTHTGWSILPAATENCVYIQNVGRSSYLEWYAEKNNWSAFGTIGSNEALFAQQLYLVGDETDQPAGSLPQEGAQVVLFNQNAQGVLAGQNDNTDSPAVNNVSAQVANGKAIPGNGGVVFTVERSGEYYRFRNETYGYLCSNGTGNNAFYSQTAGEDA
;
A
#
# COMPACT_ATOMS: atom_id res chain seq x y z
N LYS A 1 -25.15 -9.42 7.23
CA LYS A 1 -26.14 -8.39 6.83
C LYS A 1 -25.54 -7.06 7.23
N LEU A 2 -25.04 -6.29 6.25
CA LEU A 2 -24.44 -4.98 6.47
C LEU A 2 -25.56 -4.03 6.90
N SER A 3 -25.55 -3.56 8.15
CA SER A 3 -26.44 -2.48 8.57
C SER A 3 -25.73 -1.15 8.40
N MET A 4 -26.25 -0.34 7.48
CA MET A 4 -26.01 1.10 7.38
C MET A 4 -26.74 1.82 8.52
N ASP A 5 -26.16 2.92 8.99
CA ASP A 5 -26.90 4.02 9.58
C ASP A 5 -26.71 5.27 8.70
N GLU A 6 -27.71 6.15 8.68
CA GLU A 6 -28.11 7.05 7.57
C GLU A 6 -27.10 8.14 7.11
N LYS A 7 -25.85 8.18 7.58
CA LYS A 7 -24.91 9.27 7.24
C LYS A 7 -23.48 8.91 6.83
N TYR A 8 -23.13 7.64 6.75
CA TYR A 8 -21.80 7.24 6.25
C TYR A 8 -21.99 6.10 5.27
N SER A 9 -21.91 6.39 3.97
CA SER A 9 -21.92 5.36 2.93
C SER A 9 -20.62 4.54 3.05
N SER A 10 -20.62 3.50 3.89
CA SER A 10 -19.59 2.48 3.80
C SER A 10 -19.82 1.75 2.49
N THR A 11 -18.85 1.82 1.58
CA THR A 11 -18.88 0.89 0.46
C THR A 11 -18.57 -0.47 1.06
N PRO A 12 -19.29 -1.56 0.72
CA PRO A 12 -18.97 -2.84 1.31
C PRO A 12 -17.54 -3.26 0.90
N LEU A 13 -16.88 -3.99 1.79
CA LEU A 13 -15.52 -4.52 1.60
C LEU A 13 -15.41 -5.45 0.38
N ASP A 14 -16.55 -5.85 -0.21
CA ASP A 14 -16.61 -6.65 -1.43
C ASP A 14 -16.09 -5.90 -2.67
N LYS A 15 -16.10 -4.56 -2.66
CA LYS A 15 -15.52 -3.76 -3.73
C LYS A 15 -14.02 -3.57 -3.52
N THR A 16 -13.27 -4.58 -3.96
CA THR A 16 -11.81 -4.59 -3.98
C THR A 16 -11.26 -3.78 -5.15
N HIS A 17 -10.37 -2.82 -4.88
CA HIS A 17 -9.66 -2.06 -5.90
C HIS A 17 -8.18 -2.34 -5.78
N THR A 18 -7.64 -3.15 -6.68
CA THR A 18 -6.26 -3.65 -6.62
C THR A 18 -5.29 -2.87 -7.50
N GLY A 19 -5.80 -2.04 -8.41
CA GLY A 19 -5.00 -1.19 -9.29
C GLY A 19 -4.48 0.05 -8.57
N TRP A 20 -3.18 0.29 -8.70
CA TRP A 20 -2.48 1.45 -8.16
C TRP A 20 -1.69 2.18 -9.23
N SER A 21 -1.91 3.49 -9.33
CA SER A 21 -1.04 4.43 -10.04
C SER A 21 0.12 4.83 -9.14
N ILE A 22 1.32 4.88 -9.71
CA ILE A 22 2.52 5.34 -9.01
C ILE A 22 2.91 6.69 -9.58
N LEU A 23 2.83 7.72 -8.74
CA LEU A 23 3.03 9.12 -9.11
C LEU A 23 4.28 9.67 -8.40
N PRO A 24 5.01 10.61 -9.02
CA PRO A 24 6.13 11.27 -8.34
C PRO A 24 5.65 12.05 -7.10
N ALA A 25 6.34 11.86 -5.97
CA ALA A 25 6.09 12.64 -4.75
C ALA A 25 6.88 13.96 -4.74
N ALA A 26 6.53 14.86 -3.82
CA ALA A 26 7.32 16.09 -3.61
C ALA A 26 8.61 15.78 -2.85
N THR A 27 8.57 14.82 -1.92
CA THR A 27 9.76 14.29 -1.26
C THR A 27 10.62 13.50 -2.25
N GLU A 28 11.93 13.80 -2.26
CA GLU A 28 12.90 13.18 -3.16
C GLU A 28 12.95 11.65 -2.95
N ASN A 29 13.04 10.90 -4.06
CA ASN A 29 13.06 9.42 -4.06
C ASN A 29 11.81 8.76 -3.47
N CYS A 30 10.70 9.50 -3.34
CA CYS A 30 9.41 8.99 -2.92
C CYS A 30 8.38 9.04 -4.05
N VAL A 31 7.31 8.27 -3.87
CA VAL A 31 6.15 8.19 -4.75
C VAL A 31 4.86 8.32 -3.94
N TYR A 32 3.81 8.80 -4.60
CA TYR A 32 2.44 8.60 -4.14
C TYR A 32 1.87 7.35 -4.80
N ILE A 33 1.23 6.50 -4.00
CA ILE A 33 0.61 5.26 -4.45
C ILE A 33 -0.91 5.47 -4.41
N GLN A 34 -1.51 5.78 -5.57
CA GLN A 34 -2.91 6.17 -5.69
C GLN A 34 -3.77 5.02 -6.22
N ASN A 35 -4.83 4.67 -5.52
CA ASN A 35 -5.78 3.66 -5.93
C ASN A 35 -6.64 4.16 -7.10
N VAL A 36 -6.68 3.42 -8.20
CA VAL A 36 -7.31 3.86 -9.46
C VAL A 36 -8.83 3.97 -9.33
N GLY A 37 -9.48 3.00 -8.68
CA GLY A 37 -10.94 2.98 -8.57
C GLY A 37 -11.51 3.90 -7.49
N ARG A 38 -10.65 4.46 -6.61
CA ARG A 38 -11.08 5.30 -5.46
C ARG A 38 -10.43 6.66 -5.38
N SER A 39 -9.38 6.91 -6.16
CA SER A 39 -8.56 8.12 -6.10
C SER A 39 -7.95 8.40 -4.72
N SER A 40 -7.87 7.39 -3.85
CA SER A 40 -7.26 7.48 -2.51
C SER A 40 -5.78 7.14 -2.57
N TYR A 41 -4.99 7.68 -1.65
CA TYR A 41 -3.55 7.50 -1.56
C TYR A 41 -3.19 6.64 -0.37
N LEU A 42 -2.29 5.67 -0.55
CA LEU A 42 -1.73 4.90 0.56
C LEU A 42 -1.01 5.82 1.53
N GLU A 43 -1.38 5.76 2.81
CA GLU A 43 -0.83 6.59 3.88
C GLU A 43 -0.37 5.76 5.07
N TRP A 44 0.59 6.30 5.81
CA TRP A 44 0.84 5.93 7.18
C TRP A 44 0.01 6.79 8.14
N TYR A 45 -0.99 6.19 8.81
CA TYR A 45 -1.82 6.91 9.76
C TYR A 45 -1.23 6.81 11.18
N ALA A 46 -0.33 7.74 11.48
CA ALA A 46 0.47 7.73 12.71
C ALA A 46 -0.35 7.67 14.01
N GLU A 47 -1.51 8.33 14.08
CA GLU A 47 -2.36 8.34 15.29
C GLU A 47 -2.94 6.96 15.62
N LYS A 48 -3.14 6.12 14.60
CA LYS A 48 -3.68 4.76 14.73
C LYS A 48 -2.63 3.68 14.60
N ASN A 49 -1.37 4.07 14.35
CA ASN A 49 -0.25 3.17 14.18
C ASN A 49 -0.53 2.08 13.13
N ASN A 50 -1.15 2.45 12.01
CA ASN A 50 -1.52 1.55 10.94
C ASN A 50 -1.37 2.19 9.55
N TRP A 51 -1.29 1.34 8.53
CA TRP A 51 -1.38 1.74 7.14
C TRP A 51 -2.83 1.87 6.71
N SER A 52 -3.08 2.88 5.90
CA SER A 52 -4.41 3.32 5.50
C SER A 52 -4.41 3.86 4.06
N ALA A 53 -5.58 4.23 3.55
CA ALA A 53 -5.71 4.94 2.28
C ALA A 53 -6.64 6.15 2.44
N PHE A 54 -6.18 7.35 2.09
CA PHE A 54 -6.92 8.60 2.31
C PHE A 54 -7.11 9.42 1.03
N GLY A 55 -8.22 10.15 0.95
CA GLY A 55 -8.65 10.80 -0.30
C GLY A 55 -7.83 12.02 -0.72
N THR A 56 -6.99 12.58 0.15
CA THR A 56 -6.24 13.81 -0.17
C THR A 56 -4.91 13.83 0.55
N ILE A 57 -3.85 14.11 -0.21
CA ILE A 57 -2.53 14.44 0.34
C ILE A 57 -2.68 15.85 0.95
N GLY A 58 -2.94 15.91 2.25
CA GLY A 58 -3.11 17.16 2.99
C GLY A 58 -1.80 17.91 3.21
N SER A 59 -1.72 18.72 4.27
CA SER A 59 -0.50 19.46 4.61
C SER A 59 0.66 18.59 5.10
N ASN A 60 0.41 17.33 5.46
CA ASN A 60 1.42 16.40 5.96
C ASN A 60 1.78 15.34 4.91
N GLU A 61 2.51 15.77 3.87
CA GLU A 61 2.91 14.93 2.73
C GLU A 61 3.74 13.70 3.15
N ALA A 62 4.50 13.79 4.24
CA ALA A 62 5.34 12.69 4.74
C ALA A 62 4.56 11.40 5.10
N LEU A 63 3.26 11.50 5.39
CA LEU A 63 2.42 10.32 5.61
C LEU A 63 2.16 9.53 4.32
N PHE A 64 2.20 10.21 3.17
CA PHE A 64 1.85 9.68 1.85
C PHE A 64 3.06 9.38 0.97
N ALA A 65 4.20 9.99 1.26
CA ALA A 65 5.44 9.79 0.54
C ALA A 65 6.03 8.40 0.86
N GLN A 66 5.90 7.48 -0.09
CA GLN A 66 6.36 6.10 0.06
C GLN A 66 7.60 5.84 -0.79
N GLN A 67 8.43 4.90 -0.35
CA GLN A 67 9.55 4.37 -1.12
C GLN A 67 9.26 2.92 -1.48
N LEU A 68 9.62 2.53 -2.69
CA LEU A 68 9.57 1.15 -3.16
C LEU A 68 10.98 0.59 -3.12
N TYR A 69 11.19 -0.45 -2.32
CA TYR A 69 12.48 -1.12 -2.22
C TYR A 69 12.38 -2.54 -2.74
N LEU A 70 13.30 -2.91 -3.64
CA LEU A 70 13.43 -4.28 -4.10
C LEU A 70 13.92 -5.21 -2.98
N VAL A 71 13.40 -6.42 -2.93
CA VAL A 71 13.83 -7.49 -2.03
C VAL A 71 14.63 -8.51 -2.85
N GLY A 72 15.91 -8.69 -2.52
CA GLY A 72 16.81 -9.65 -3.18
C GLY A 72 18.09 -9.05 -3.79
N ASP A 73 18.87 -9.92 -4.43
CA ASP A 73 20.14 -9.62 -5.11
C ASP A 73 19.91 -9.24 -6.58
N GLU A 74 19.11 -8.22 -6.84
CA GLU A 74 19.06 -7.59 -8.17
C GLU A 74 19.80 -6.26 -8.05
N THR A 75 21.05 -6.25 -8.53
CA THR A 75 21.94 -5.08 -8.59
C THR A 75 21.60 -4.11 -9.71
N ASP A 76 20.48 -4.31 -10.43
CA ASP A 76 20.32 -3.80 -11.79
C ASP A 76 19.13 -2.83 -11.97
N GLN A 77 18.58 -2.26 -10.89
CA GLN A 77 17.68 -1.12 -11.01
C GLN A 77 18.40 0.21 -10.72
N PRO A 78 18.40 1.17 -11.67
CA PRO A 78 18.86 2.52 -11.39
C PRO A 78 18.14 3.07 -10.15
N ALA A 79 18.87 3.73 -9.26
CA ALA A 79 18.23 4.43 -8.14
C ALA A 79 17.12 5.36 -8.68
N GLY A 80 15.91 5.20 -8.16
CA GLY A 80 14.73 5.99 -8.56
C GLY A 80 13.92 5.44 -9.74
N SER A 81 14.27 4.29 -10.31
CA SER A 81 13.38 3.60 -11.26
C SER A 81 12.24 2.88 -10.55
N LEU A 82 11.08 2.81 -11.20
CA LEU A 82 9.96 1.99 -10.72
C LEU A 82 10.24 0.50 -10.95
N PRO A 83 9.74 -0.38 -10.07
CA PRO A 83 9.94 -1.82 -10.19
C PRO A 83 9.26 -2.37 -11.45
N GLN A 84 9.88 -3.37 -12.07
CA GLN A 84 9.30 -4.08 -13.22
C GLN A 84 8.29 -5.14 -12.77
N GLU A 85 7.47 -5.63 -13.70
CA GLU A 85 6.62 -6.80 -13.46
C GLU A 85 7.46 -8.01 -13.02
N GLY A 86 6.98 -8.76 -12.03
CA GLY A 86 7.68 -9.88 -11.41
C GLY A 86 8.67 -9.48 -10.32
N ALA A 87 9.01 -8.20 -10.18
CA ALA A 87 9.93 -7.75 -9.13
C ALA A 87 9.33 -7.97 -7.73
N GLN A 88 10.18 -8.35 -6.77
CA GLN A 88 9.80 -8.42 -5.37
C GLN A 88 10.11 -7.10 -4.67
N VAL A 89 9.11 -6.51 -4.00
CA VAL A 89 9.25 -5.21 -3.32
C VAL A 89 8.66 -5.21 -1.91
N VAL A 90 9.15 -4.29 -1.09
CA VAL A 90 8.44 -3.76 0.08
C VAL A 90 8.09 -2.30 -0.15
N LEU A 91 6.97 -1.87 0.42
CA LEU A 91 6.54 -0.48 0.44
C LEU A 91 6.90 0.09 1.80
N PHE A 92 7.77 1.10 1.81
CA PHE A 92 8.34 1.70 3.02
C PHE A 92 7.85 3.14 3.20
N ASN A 93 7.48 3.50 4.43
CA ASN A 93 7.23 4.89 4.80
C ASN A 93 8.33 5.39 5.73
N GLN A 94 8.98 6.50 5.38
CA GLN A 94 10.07 7.06 6.17
C GLN A 94 9.61 7.58 7.54
N ASN A 95 8.40 8.14 7.63
CA ASN A 95 7.84 8.62 8.89
C ASN A 95 7.47 7.46 9.84
N ALA A 96 7.07 6.30 9.30
CA ALA A 96 6.84 5.09 10.07
C ALA A 96 8.14 4.31 10.40
N GLN A 97 9.22 4.60 9.66
CA GLN A 97 10.44 3.77 9.60
C GLN A 97 10.12 2.27 9.40
N GLY A 98 9.13 1.98 8.56
CA GLY A 98 8.57 0.65 8.47
C GLY A 98 7.83 0.38 7.17
N VAL A 99 7.43 -0.89 7.03
CA VAL A 99 6.76 -1.44 5.85
C VAL A 99 5.41 -2.04 6.24
N LEU A 100 4.58 -2.31 5.24
CA LEU A 100 3.33 -3.03 5.44
C LEU A 100 3.60 -4.42 6.03
N ALA A 101 2.78 -4.80 7.02
CA ALA A 101 2.82 -6.09 7.68
C ALA A 101 1.45 -6.79 7.56
N GLY A 102 1.24 -7.90 8.27
CA GLY A 102 -0.07 -8.56 8.32
C GLY A 102 -1.20 -7.63 8.74
N GLN A 103 -2.43 -7.88 8.27
CA GLN A 103 -3.61 -7.15 8.72
C GLN A 103 -4.07 -7.57 10.12
N ASN A 104 -4.80 -6.69 10.81
CA ASN A 104 -5.49 -7.04 12.06
C ASN A 104 -6.68 -7.98 11.81
N ASP A 105 -7.29 -8.45 12.89
CA ASP A 105 -8.42 -9.38 12.90
C ASP A 105 -9.78 -8.70 12.71
N ASN A 106 -9.82 -7.38 12.44
CA ASN A 106 -11.06 -6.67 12.20
C ASN A 106 -11.63 -7.05 10.83
N THR A 107 -12.74 -7.77 10.82
CA THR A 107 -13.40 -8.24 9.60
C THR A 107 -14.21 -7.16 8.88
N ASP A 108 -14.60 -6.09 9.58
CA ASP A 108 -15.49 -5.05 9.06
C ASP A 108 -14.71 -3.83 8.54
N SER A 109 -13.53 -3.58 9.11
CA SER A 109 -12.63 -2.50 8.75
C SER A 109 -11.18 -2.93 9.04
N PRO A 110 -10.66 -3.90 8.27
CA PRO A 110 -9.29 -4.38 8.45
C PRO A 110 -8.31 -3.22 8.27
N ALA A 111 -7.30 -3.19 9.12
CA ALA A 111 -6.17 -2.29 8.99
C ALA A 111 -4.88 -3.07 8.82
N VAL A 112 -4.01 -2.57 7.95
CA VAL A 112 -2.68 -3.15 7.71
C VAL A 112 -1.73 -2.66 8.80
N ASN A 113 -1.11 -3.58 9.52
CA ASN A 113 -0.14 -3.24 10.56
C ASN A 113 1.19 -2.79 9.94
N ASN A 114 2.07 -2.29 10.79
CA ASN A 114 3.43 -1.90 10.42
C ASN A 114 4.46 -2.79 11.12
N VAL A 115 5.58 -3.03 10.44
CA VAL A 115 6.80 -3.54 11.07
C VAL A 115 7.97 -2.65 10.71
N SER A 116 8.91 -2.46 11.65
CA SER A 116 10.14 -1.72 11.38
C SER A 116 10.91 -2.34 10.22
N ALA A 117 11.56 -1.50 9.42
CA ALA A 117 12.49 -1.94 8.40
C ALA A 117 13.79 -1.13 8.50
N GLN A 118 14.92 -1.79 8.23
CA GLN A 118 16.20 -1.11 8.13
C GLN A 118 16.46 -0.77 6.67
N VAL A 119 16.78 0.50 6.38
CA VAL A 119 17.19 0.92 5.04
C VAL A 119 18.70 1.07 5.01
N ALA A 120 19.36 0.35 4.10
CA ALA A 120 20.79 0.46 3.85
C ALA A 120 21.07 0.30 2.35
N ASN A 121 21.94 1.15 1.81
CA ASN A 121 22.37 1.10 0.39
C ASN A 121 21.20 1.07 -0.61
N GLY A 122 20.13 1.82 -0.33
CA GLY A 122 18.95 1.85 -1.20
C GLY A 122 18.13 0.55 -1.19
N LYS A 123 18.31 -0.31 -0.19
CA LYS A 123 17.51 -1.52 0.03
C LYS A 123 16.87 -1.48 1.40
N ALA A 124 15.65 -2.02 1.52
CA ALA A 124 15.01 -2.22 2.81
C ALA A 124 15.10 -3.69 3.23
N ILE A 125 15.49 -3.91 4.49
CA ILE A 125 15.46 -5.19 5.18
C ILE A 125 14.25 -5.13 6.12
N PRO A 126 13.11 -5.74 5.76
CA PRO A 126 11.94 -5.73 6.61
C PRO A 126 12.17 -6.57 7.86
N GLY A 127 11.67 -6.11 9.00
CA GLY A 127 11.57 -6.93 10.20
C GLY A 127 10.63 -8.13 10.00
N ASN A 128 10.66 -9.08 10.94
CA ASN A 128 9.81 -10.26 10.88
C ASN A 128 8.32 -9.88 10.77
N GLY A 129 7.63 -10.43 9.77
CA GLY A 129 6.23 -10.11 9.47
C GLY A 129 6.03 -9.01 8.42
N GLY A 130 7.10 -8.42 7.88
CA GLY A 130 7.00 -7.49 6.76
C GLY A 130 6.59 -8.19 5.49
N VAL A 131 5.64 -7.59 4.76
CA VAL A 131 5.04 -8.19 3.58
C VAL A 131 5.86 -7.84 2.35
N VAL A 132 6.42 -8.87 1.71
CA VAL A 132 7.05 -8.78 0.39
C VAL A 132 5.97 -9.01 -0.66
N PHE A 133 5.89 -8.10 -1.63
CA PHE A 133 4.96 -8.18 -2.74
C PHE A 133 5.69 -8.53 -4.02
N THR A 134 5.12 -9.42 -4.82
CA THR A 134 5.41 -9.52 -6.25
C THR A 134 4.63 -8.43 -6.97
N VAL A 135 5.33 -7.65 -7.79
CA VAL A 135 4.74 -6.62 -8.64
C VAL A 135 4.07 -7.28 -9.84
N GLU A 136 2.76 -7.08 -9.98
CA GLU A 136 1.98 -7.42 -11.17
C GLU A 136 1.58 -6.13 -11.91
N ARG A 137 1.33 -6.24 -13.22
CA ARG A 137 0.89 -5.12 -14.07
C ARG A 137 -0.47 -5.42 -14.68
N SER A 138 -1.33 -4.41 -14.75
CA SER A 138 -2.61 -4.41 -15.49
C SER A 138 -2.66 -3.15 -16.33
N GLY A 139 -2.21 -3.24 -17.58
CA GLY A 139 -1.97 -2.06 -18.41
C GLY A 139 -0.95 -1.11 -17.77
N GLU A 140 -1.35 0.12 -17.47
CA GLU A 140 -0.48 1.13 -16.84
C GLU A 140 -0.39 1.00 -15.32
N TYR A 141 -1.25 0.19 -14.71
CA TYR A 141 -1.39 0.10 -13.25
C TYR A 141 -0.55 -1.01 -12.63
N TYR A 142 -0.13 -0.77 -11.39
CA TYR A 142 0.53 -1.74 -10.54
C TYR A 142 -0.50 -2.50 -9.71
N ARG A 143 -0.22 -3.78 -9.45
CA ARG A 143 -0.87 -4.59 -8.44
C ARG A 143 0.22 -5.17 -7.55
N PHE A 144 0.04 -5.06 -6.23
CA PHE A 144 1.00 -5.60 -5.25
C PHE A 144 0.41 -6.87 -4.66
N ARG A 145 0.94 -8.03 -5.07
CA ARG A 145 0.43 -9.33 -4.65
C ARG A 145 1.39 -10.00 -3.68
N ASN A 146 0.87 -10.52 -2.58
CA ASN A 146 1.55 -11.44 -1.69
C ASN A 146 0.86 -12.81 -1.73
N GLU A 147 1.61 -13.90 -1.61
CA GLU A 147 1.04 -15.26 -1.67
C GLU A 147 0.15 -15.61 -0.46
N THR A 148 0.47 -15.08 0.72
CA THR A 148 -0.27 -15.36 1.95
C THR A 148 -1.49 -14.46 2.08
N TYR A 149 -1.32 -13.16 1.87
CA TYR A 149 -2.35 -12.16 2.13
C TYR A 149 -3.17 -11.80 0.88
N GLY A 150 -2.66 -12.05 -0.32
CA GLY A 150 -3.28 -11.62 -1.58
C GLY A 150 -2.86 -10.20 -1.99
N TYR A 151 -3.79 -9.46 -2.58
CA TYR A 151 -3.57 -8.13 -3.15
C TYR A 151 -3.72 -7.02 -2.12
N LEU A 152 -2.84 -6.02 -2.19
CA LEU A 152 -3.05 -4.73 -1.51
C LEU A 152 -4.24 -3.98 -2.16
N CYS A 153 -5.23 -3.66 -1.34
CA CYS A 153 -6.49 -3.06 -1.75
C CYS A 153 -6.78 -1.76 -0.97
N SER A 154 -7.63 -0.92 -1.55
CA SER A 154 -8.34 0.17 -0.85
C SER A 154 -9.83 0.12 -1.21
N ASN A 155 -10.69 0.48 -0.26
CA ASN A 155 -12.14 0.59 -0.47
C ASN A 155 -12.61 2.05 -0.48
N GLY A 156 -11.71 3.00 -0.22
CA GLY A 156 -12.01 4.45 -0.20
C GLY A 156 -13.02 4.88 0.87
N THR A 157 -13.44 4.00 1.79
CA THR A 157 -14.38 4.34 2.87
C THR A 157 -13.78 3.99 4.23
N GLY A 158 -13.66 5.01 5.08
CA GLY A 158 -13.18 4.85 6.44
C GLY A 158 -11.65 4.77 6.59
N ASN A 159 -10.88 5.31 5.63
CA ASN A 159 -9.43 5.32 5.67
C ASN A 159 -8.85 3.90 5.84
N ASN A 160 -9.01 3.04 4.83
CA ASN A 160 -8.60 1.64 4.95
C ASN A 160 -7.78 1.17 3.75
N ALA A 161 -6.57 0.70 4.06
CA ALA A 161 -5.81 -0.23 3.23
C ALA A 161 -5.95 -1.63 3.84
N PHE A 162 -6.09 -2.65 3.00
CA PHE A 162 -6.35 -4.03 3.43
C PHE A 162 -5.87 -5.04 2.39
N TYR A 163 -5.96 -6.34 2.71
CA TYR A 163 -5.65 -7.40 1.76
C TYR A 163 -6.86 -8.20 1.31
N SER A 164 -6.83 -8.66 0.07
CA SER A 164 -7.85 -9.55 -0.51
C SER A 164 -7.21 -10.65 -1.36
N GLN A 165 -7.67 -11.89 -1.20
CA GLN A 165 -7.20 -13.02 -2.01
C GLN A 165 -7.55 -12.90 -3.50
N THR A 166 -8.62 -12.18 -3.83
CA THR A 166 -9.08 -11.99 -5.19
C THR A 166 -8.67 -10.63 -5.71
N ALA A 167 -8.18 -10.59 -6.95
CA ALA A 167 -8.01 -9.33 -7.68
C ALA A 167 -9.39 -8.73 -7.98
N GLY A 168 -9.54 -7.42 -7.80
CA GLY A 168 -10.75 -6.70 -8.23
C GLY A 168 -10.85 -6.62 -9.76
N GLU A 169 -12.08 -6.55 -10.27
CA GLU A 169 -12.36 -6.50 -11.72
C GLU A 169 -12.19 -5.09 -12.32
N ASP A 170 -12.14 -4.04 -11.50
CA ASP A 170 -12.25 -2.63 -11.94
C ASP A 170 -10.90 -1.88 -12.07
N ALA A 171 -9.78 -2.57 -12.36
CA ALA A 171 -8.46 -1.94 -12.52
C ALA A 171 -8.00 -1.84 -13.98
#